data_AF-A0A7C5BZY9-F1
#
_entry.id   AF-A0A7C5BZY9-F1
#
_cell.length_a   1.000
_cell.length_b   1.000
_cell.length_c   1.000
_cell.angle_alpha   90.00
_cell.angle_beta   90.00
_cell.angle_gamma   90.00
#
_symmetry.space_group_name_H-M   'P 1'
#
loop_
_entity.id
_entity.type
_entity.pdbx_description
1 polymer ?
#
loop_
_entity_poly.entity_id
_entity_poly.type
_entity_poly.pdbx_seq_one_letter_code
_entity_poly.pdbx_strand_id
1 'polypeptide(L)'
;MIVKEDVFYNLTKGRLTFEGVVKEILDFIQENPNFSYEVIVGCDSSSGTNPSFPLVIVVLRKGNGGRFFFKKIHFKNKIFHHLRERILQEVFLSCELALLLRENLEREIKKLNHPFLWEFKYIHTDISETGLTKDMIREVVALIKSNGFEAKIKPESFAASVVADRYT
;
A
#
# COMPACT_ATOMS: atom_id res chain seq x y z
N MET A 1 -10.86 -0.51 -10.28
CA MET A 1 -10.86 0.97 -10.30
C MET A 1 -9.44 1.53 -10.38
N ILE A 2 -8.46 0.83 -9.82
CA ILE A 2 -7.07 1.28 -9.74
C ILE A 2 -6.35 1.32 -11.10
N VAL A 3 -6.74 0.46 -12.04
CA VAL A 3 -6.00 0.22 -13.30
C VAL A 3 -6.49 1.09 -14.48
N LYS A 4 -7.66 1.73 -14.39
CA LYS A 4 -8.36 2.21 -15.59
C LYS A 4 -7.86 3.55 -16.17
N GLU A 5 -7.18 4.40 -15.39
CA GLU A 5 -6.67 5.71 -15.91
C GLU A 5 -5.36 6.22 -15.28
N ASP A 6 -4.64 5.47 -14.45
CA ASP A 6 -3.88 6.13 -13.39
C ASP A 6 -2.38 5.88 -13.30
N VAL A 7 -1.69 6.99 -13.17
CA VAL A 7 -0.26 7.12 -12.97
C VAL A 7 0.08 7.05 -11.48
N PHE A 8 1.03 6.20 -11.13
CA PHE A 8 1.75 6.24 -9.86
C PHE A 8 2.92 7.22 -9.95
N TYR A 9 3.26 7.80 -8.80
CA TYR A 9 4.35 8.74 -8.64
C TYR A 9 5.44 8.12 -7.77
N ASN A 10 6.68 8.28 -8.21
CA ASN A 10 7.89 7.93 -7.49
C ASN A 10 8.85 9.13 -7.53
N LEU A 11 9.57 9.41 -6.44
CA LEU A 11 10.46 10.58 -6.38
C LEU A 11 11.61 10.53 -7.39
N THR A 12 12.10 9.34 -7.73
CA THR A 12 13.27 9.16 -8.58
C THR A 12 12.89 8.98 -10.05
N LYS A 13 11.78 8.29 -10.33
CA LYS A 13 11.34 7.94 -11.69
C LYS A 13 10.20 8.80 -12.22
N GLY A 14 9.57 9.61 -11.37
CA GLY A 14 8.42 10.43 -11.75
C GLY A 14 7.17 9.59 -11.94
N ARG A 15 6.54 9.74 -13.10
CA ARG A 15 5.23 9.15 -13.44
C ARG A 15 5.41 7.74 -14.02
N LEU A 16 4.73 6.75 -13.44
CA LEU A 16 4.75 5.35 -13.86
C LEU A 16 3.33 4.82 -14.03
N THR A 17 3.11 3.95 -15.02
CA THR A 17 1.90 3.10 -15.03
C THR A 17 2.01 2.03 -13.95
N PHE A 18 0.93 1.29 -13.69
CA PHE A 18 0.98 0.17 -12.77
C PHE A 18 2.01 -0.90 -13.21
N GLU A 19 2.08 -1.23 -14.50
CA GLU A 19 3.12 -2.14 -15.03
C GLU A 19 4.52 -1.55 -14.83
N GLY A 20 4.67 -0.23 -15.00
CA GLY A 20 5.92 0.48 -14.71
C GLY A 20 6.35 0.36 -13.26
N VAL A 21 5.41 0.44 -12.30
CA VAL A 21 5.68 0.19 -10.87
C VAL A 21 6.15 -1.24 -10.65
N VAL A 22 5.44 -2.23 -11.19
CA VAL A 22 5.81 -3.65 -11.06
C VAL A 22 7.22 -3.87 -11.61
N LYS A 23 7.52 -3.35 -12.80
CA LYS A 23 8.87 -3.43 -13.40
C LYS A 23 9.93 -2.77 -12.52
N GLU A 24 9.67 -1.57 -12.02
CA GLU A 24 10.62 -0.85 -11.16
C GLU A 24 10.92 -1.60 -9.85
N ILE A 25 9.91 -2.27 -9.27
CA ILE A 25 10.08 -3.12 -8.09
C ILE A 25 10.97 -4.32 -8.42
N LEU A 26 10.74 -4.99 -9.56
CA LEU A 26 11.56 -6.12 -10.00
C LEU A 26 13.01 -5.69 -10.28
N ASP A 27 13.20 -4.54 -10.91
CA ASP A 27 14.53 -3.97 -11.15
C ASP A 27 15.23 -3.69 -9.80
N PHE A 28 14.53 -3.11 -8.83
CA PHE A 28 15.07 -2.87 -7.47
C PHE A 28 15.48 -4.15 -6.74
N ILE A 29 14.71 -5.23 -6.90
CA ILE A 29 15.00 -6.55 -6.32
C ILE A 29 16.24 -7.16 -6.99
N GLN A 30 16.32 -7.09 -8.32
CA GLN A 30 17.41 -7.66 -9.11
C GLN A 30 18.73 -6.92 -8.94
N GLU A 31 18.73 -5.63 -8.59
CA GLU A 31 19.95 -4.89 -8.28
C GLU A 31 20.78 -5.56 -7.18
N ASN A 32 20.14 -6.15 -6.16
CA ASN A 32 20.81 -6.82 -5.06
C ASN A 32 19.99 -8.05 -4.60
N PRO A 33 20.09 -9.20 -5.28
CA PRO A 33 19.23 -10.36 -5.05
C PRO A 33 19.46 -11.06 -3.70
N ASN A 34 20.61 -10.82 -3.06
CA ASN A 34 20.98 -11.45 -1.79
C ASN A 34 20.30 -10.84 -0.56
N PHE A 35 19.54 -9.75 -0.74
CA PHE A 35 18.76 -9.15 0.33
C PHE A 35 17.33 -9.68 0.36
N SER A 36 16.69 -9.58 1.53
CA SER A 36 15.25 -9.82 1.66
C SER A 36 14.46 -8.53 1.45
N TYR A 37 13.33 -8.65 0.75
CA TYR A 37 12.47 -7.53 0.40
C TYR A 37 11.09 -7.65 1.04
N GLU A 38 10.57 -6.55 1.60
CA GLU A 38 9.23 -6.48 2.17
C GLU A 38 8.39 -5.49 1.38
N VAL A 39 7.21 -5.92 0.96
CA VAL A 39 6.21 -5.07 0.29
C VAL A 39 5.12 -4.71 1.29
N ILE A 40 4.82 -3.42 1.41
CA ILE A 40 3.78 -2.88 2.29
C ILE A 40 2.87 -1.99 1.44
N VAL A 41 1.56 -2.09 1.66
CA VAL A 41 0.57 -1.23 1.01
C VAL A 41 -0.22 -0.48 2.07
N GLY A 42 -0.59 0.77 1.82
CA GLY A 42 -1.44 1.53 2.72
C GLY A 42 -2.27 2.58 1.99
N CYS A 43 -3.31 3.05 2.66
CA CYS A 43 -4.10 4.19 2.24
C CYS A 43 -4.44 5.03 3.46
N ASP A 44 -4.33 6.35 3.32
CA ASP A 44 -4.69 7.30 4.36
C ASP A 44 -5.39 8.49 3.71
N SER A 45 -6.70 8.60 3.90
CA SER A 45 -7.50 9.61 3.21
C SER A 45 -7.48 10.95 3.93
N SER A 46 -7.46 12.03 3.15
CA SER A 46 -7.59 13.38 3.73
C SER A 46 -8.95 13.58 4.40
N SER A 47 -9.02 14.43 5.41
CA SER A 47 -10.31 14.77 6.04
C SER A 47 -11.28 15.53 5.12
N GLY A 48 -12.58 15.42 5.39
CA GLY A 48 -13.64 16.13 4.66
C GLY A 48 -14.61 15.20 3.91
N THR A 49 -15.56 15.82 3.20
CA THR A 49 -16.66 15.13 2.48
C THR A 49 -16.27 14.65 1.09
N ASN A 50 -15.28 15.30 0.46
CA ASN A 50 -14.66 14.88 -0.81
C ASN A 50 -13.17 14.58 -0.58
N PRO A 51 -12.86 13.51 0.17
CA PRO A 51 -11.49 13.17 0.52
C PRO A 51 -10.68 12.72 -0.71
N SER A 52 -9.38 13.01 -0.68
CA SER A 52 -8.40 12.33 -1.52
C SER A 52 -7.97 11.04 -0.83
N PHE A 53 -7.78 9.97 -1.60
CA PHE A 53 -7.28 8.68 -1.11
C PHE A 53 -5.91 8.38 -1.73
N PRO A 54 -4.82 8.90 -1.14
CA PRO A 54 -3.47 8.45 -1.40
C PRO A 54 -3.33 6.95 -1.11
N LEU A 55 -3.04 6.16 -2.13
CA LEU A 55 -2.55 4.80 -2.03
C LEU A 55 -1.04 4.80 -2.11
N VAL A 56 -0.39 4.04 -1.23
CA VAL A 56 1.07 3.94 -1.16
C VAL A 56 1.49 2.48 -1.25
N ILE A 57 2.51 2.21 -2.05
CA ILE A 57 3.28 0.97 -2.06
C ILE A 57 4.67 1.30 -1.54
N VAL A 58 5.16 0.57 -0.55
CA VAL A 58 6.53 0.66 -0.05
C VAL A 58 7.20 -0.69 -0.28
N VAL A 59 8.40 -0.67 -0.85
CA VAL A 59 9.26 -1.84 -1.00
C VAL A 59 10.56 -1.59 -0.25
N LEU A 60 10.75 -2.29 0.85
CA LEU A 60 11.91 -2.18 1.72
C LEU A 60 12.91 -3.28 1.40
N ARG A 61 14.17 -2.92 1.16
CA ARG A 61 15.30 -3.84 1.16
C ARG A 61 15.83 -3.90 2.59
N LYS A 62 15.69 -5.04 3.27
CA LYS A 62 16.05 -5.17 4.69
C LYS A 62 17.47 -4.68 4.97
N GLY A 63 17.60 -3.66 5.83
CA GLY A 63 18.89 -3.06 6.19
C GLY A 63 19.55 -2.19 5.12
N ASN A 64 18.87 -1.90 3.99
CA ASN A 64 19.46 -1.17 2.87
C ASN A 64 18.44 -0.30 2.10
N GLY A 65 17.61 0.43 2.84
CA GLY A 65 16.70 1.43 2.28
C GLY A 65 15.46 0.84 1.61
N GLY A 66 14.82 1.61 0.73
CA GLY A 66 13.60 1.19 0.05
C GLY A 66 13.13 2.18 -1.02
N ARG A 67 12.08 1.80 -1.72
CA ARG A 67 11.37 2.63 -2.69
C ARG A 67 9.91 2.77 -2.27
N PHE A 68 9.30 3.90 -2.61
CA PHE A 68 7.86 4.04 -2.47
C PHE A 68 7.24 4.58 -3.76
N PHE A 69 5.97 4.24 -3.94
CA PHE A 69 5.14 4.64 -5.05
C PHE A 69 3.82 5.09 -4.46
N PHE A 70 3.26 6.18 -4.97
CA PHE A 70 1.95 6.61 -4.51
C PHE A 70 1.06 7.08 -5.64
N LYS A 71 -0.24 7.00 -5.42
CA LYS A 71 -1.27 7.46 -6.35
C LYS A 71 -2.40 8.05 -5.55
N LYS A 72 -2.99 9.15 -6.01
CA LYS A 72 -4.18 9.73 -5.38
C LYS A 72 -5.43 9.32 -6.14
N ILE A 73 -6.42 8.80 -5.42
CA ILE A 73 -7.75 8.52 -5.96
C ILE A 73 -8.73 9.59 -5.48
N HIS A 74 -9.55 10.09 -6.41
CA HIS A 74 -10.66 10.99 -6.13
C HIS A 74 -11.95 10.40 -6.66
N PHE A 75 -12.99 10.39 -5.84
CA PHE A 75 -14.31 9.94 -6.26
C PHE A 75 -15.15 11.15 -6.68
N LYS A 76 -15.44 11.29 -7.98
CA LYS A 76 -16.24 12.43 -8.49
C LYS A 76 -17.71 12.40 -8.06
N ASN A 77 -18.26 11.20 -7.88
CA ASN A 77 -19.69 10.97 -7.63
C ASN A 77 -19.97 10.26 -6.30
N LYS A 78 -19.05 10.34 -5.34
CA LYS A 78 -19.23 9.73 -4.01
C LYS A 78 -18.83 10.73 -2.94
N ILE A 79 -19.77 11.03 -2.05
CA ILE A 79 -19.56 11.86 -0.87
C ILE A 79 -19.38 10.91 0.32
N PHE A 80 -18.42 11.21 1.17
CA PHE A 80 -18.15 10.45 2.38
C PHE A 80 -18.62 11.25 3.59
N HIS A 81 -19.73 10.84 4.21
CA HIS A 81 -20.33 11.58 5.31
C HIS A 81 -19.72 11.21 6.66
N HIS A 82 -19.24 9.97 6.78
CA HIS A 82 -18.77 9.42 8.06
C HIS A 82 -17.32 8.95 7.98
N LEU A 83 -16.58 9.12 9.08
CA LEU A 83 -15.21 8.63 9.24
C LEU A 83 -15.14 7.11 8.96
N ARG A 84 -16.13 6.36 9.43
CA ARG A 84 -16.22 4.91 9.21
C ARG A 84 -16.21 4.53 7.73
N GLU A 85 -17.00 5.22 6.91
CA GLU A 85 -17.06 4.97 5.46
C GLU A 85 -15.72 5.24 4.77
N ARG A 86 -15.02 6.30 5.21
CA ARG A 86 -13.69 6.64 4.69
C ARG A 86 -12.66 5.57 5.02
N ILE A 87 -12.58 5.15 6.28
CA ILE A 87 -11.64 4.11 6.72
C ILE A 87 -11.92 2.79 6.00
N LEU A 88 -13.19 2.38 5.90
CA LEU A 88 -13.52 1.18 5.13
C LEU A 88 -13.09 1.32 3.67
N GLN A 89 -13.29 2.49 3.06
CA GLN A 89 -12.85 2.74 1.69
C GLN A 89 -11.33 2.69 1.53
N GLU A 90 -10.56 3.21 2.49
CA GLU A 90 -9.09 3.09 2.52
C GLU A 90 -8.69 1.62 2.50
N VAL A 91 -9.27 0.81 3.38
CA VAL A 91 -8.98 -0.62 3.49
C VAL A 91 -9.34 -1.36 2.20
N PHE A 92 -10.51 -1.08 1.61
CA PHE A 92 -10.90 -1.67 0.34
C PHE A 92 -9.92 -1.35 -0.79
N LEU A 93 -9.50 -0.08 -0.90
CA LEU A 93 -8.52 0.34 -1.91
C LEU A 93 -7.16 -0.32 -1.68
N SER A 94 -6.71 -0.41 -0.43
CA SER A 94 -5.47 -1.08 -0.08
C SER A 94 -5.50 -2.57 -0.41
N CYS A 95 -6.61 -3.27 -0.14
CA CYS A 95 -6.78 -4.68 -0.47
C CYS A 95 -6.80 -4.90 -1.99
N GLU A 96 -7.54 -4.08 -2.75
CA GLU A 96 -7.56 -4.15 -4.22
C GLU A 96 -6.14 -3.97 -4.80
N LEU A 97 -5.39 -2.98 -4.30
CA LEU A 97 -4.01 -2.74 -4.72
C LEU A 97 -3.08 -3.89 -4.34
N ALA A 98 -3.19 -4.39 -3.12
CA ALA A 98 -2.35 -5.47 -2.61
C ALA A 98 -2.54 -6.77 -3.41
N LEU A 99 -3.78 -7.12 -3.75
CA LEU A 99 -4.09 -8.29 -4.59
C LEU A 99 -3.45 -8.16 -5.97
N LEU A 100 -3.72 -7.05 -6.66
CA LEU A 100 -3.16 -6.80 -7.98
C LEU A 100 -1.63 -6.83 -7.96
N LEU A 101 -1.01 -6.19 -6.96
CA LEU A 101 0.44 -6.13 -6.84
C LEU A 101 1.04 -7.51 -6.57
N ARG A 102 0.48 -8.27 -5.62
CA ARG A 102 0.94 -9.63 -5.29
C ARG A 102 0.86 -10.54 -6.51
N GLU A 103 -0.27 -10.58 -7.19
CA GLU A 103 -0.47 -11.42 -8.38
C GLU A 103 0.53 -11.08 -9.50
N ASN A 104 0.76 -9.79 -9.74
CA ASN A 104 1.69 -9.34 -10.77
C ASN A 104 3.15 -9.67 -10.41
N LEU A 105 3.57 -9.39 -9.17
CA LEU A 105 4.92 -9.69 -8.72
C LEU A 105 5.19 -11.19 -8.72
N GLU A 106 4.29 -12.02 -8.20
CA GLU A 106 4.43 -13.48 -8.24
C GLU A 106 4.55 -14.00 -9.67
N ARG A 107 3.72 -13.48 -10.59
CA ARG A 107 3.76 -13.87 -12.00
C ARG A 107 5.08 -13.49 -12.67
N GLU A 108 5.57 -12.27 -12.47
CA GLU A 108 6.81 -11.83 -13.11
C GLU A 108 8.04 -12.47 -12.47
N ILE A 109 8.07 -12.64 -11.14
CA ILE A 109 9.18 -13.31 -10.44
C ILE A 109 9.31 -14.77 -10.86
N LYS A 110 8.19 -15.48 -11.08
CA LYS A 110 8.22 -16.85 -11.61
C LYS A 110 8.88 -16.99 -12.98
N LYS A 111 8.95 -15.91 -13.77
CA LYS A 111 9.63 -15.90 -15.07
C LYS A 111 11.14 -15.69 -14.95
N LEU A 112 11.62 -15.28 -13.77
CA LEU A 112 13.03 -15.06 -13.51
C LEU A 112 13.68 -16.37 -13.06
N ASN A 113 14.88 -16.66 -13.57
CA ASN A 113 15.61 -17.90 -13.27
C ASN A 113 16.30 -17.91 -11.89
N HIS A 114 15.98 -16.97 -11.01
CA HIS A 114 16.63 -16.83 -9.70
C HIS A 114 15.58 -16.75 -8.59
N PRO A 115 15.73 -17.50 -7.49
CA PRO A 115 14.86 -17.34 -6.33
C PRO A 115 15.16 -16.00 -5.63
N PHE A 116 14.16 -15.13 -5.50
CA PHE A 116 14.28 -13.88 -4.75
C PHE A 116 13.59 -14.02 -3.40
N LEU A 117 14.24 -13.52 -2.35
CA LEU A 117 13.64 -13.46 -1.02
C LEU A 117 12.77 -12.22 -0.92
N TRP A 118 11.46 -12.38 -1.11
CA TRP A 118 10.50 -11.30 -0.93
C TRP A 118 9.24 -11.80 -0.23
N GLU A 119 8.60 -10.91 0.52
CA GLU A 119 7.30 -11.16 1.13
C GLU A 119 6.40 -9.92 1.03
N PHE A 120 5.10 -10.13 0.82
CA PHE A 120 4.10 -9.11 1.08
C PHE A 120 3.85 -9.07 2.58
N LYS A 121 4.28 -8.00 3.25
CA LYS A 121 4.39 -7.99 4.71
C LYS A 121 3.07 -7.70 5.41
N TYR A 122 2.43 -6.58 5.09
CA TYR A 122 1.15 -6.18 5.68
C TYR A 122 0.48 -5.06 4.87
N ILE A 123 -0.83 -4.90 5.10
CA ILE A 123 -1.57 -3.68 4.78
C ILE A 123 -1.53 -2.76 6.00
N HIS A 124 -1.05 -1.53 5.78
CA HIS A 124 -1.04 -0.48 6.78
C HIS A 124 -2.39 0.24 6.79
N THR A 125 -2.93 0.43 7.98
CA THR A 125 -4.16 1.20 8.22
C THR A 125 -3.93 2.21 9.33
N ASP A 126 -4.36 3.45 9.14
CA ASP A 126 -4.26 4.49 10.17
C ASP A 126 -5.46 4.46 11.14
N ILE A 127 -5.55 3.36 11.89
CA ILE A 127 -6.49 3.21 13.00
C ILE A 127 -5.72 2.99 14.30
N SER A 128 -6.28 3.46 15.41
CA SER A 128 -5.63 3.47 16.72
C SER A 128 -6.46 2.71 17.76
N GLU A 129 -5.77 2.00 18.66
CA GLU A 129 -6.38 1.29 19.79
C GLU A 129 -7.05 2.21 20.82
N THR A 130 -6.79 3.52 20.69
CA THR A 130 -7.38 4.59 21.47
C THR A 130 -8.14 5.54 20.54
N GLY A 131 -9.24 6.12 21.03
CA GLY A 131 -10.02 7.11 20.28
C GLY A 131 -11.18 6.54 19.43
N LEU A 132 -11.65 7.36 18.48
CA LEU A 132 -12.92 7.19 17.76
C LEU A 132 -12.97 5.95 16.83
N THR A 133 -11.82 5.36 16.51
CA THR A 133 -11.69 4.25 15.55
C THR A 133 -11.52 2.89 16.21
N LYS A 134 -11.46 2.84 17.55
CA LYS A 134 -11.24 1.59 18.31
C LYS A 134 -12.27 0.51 17.98
N ASP A 135 -13.53 0.89 17.86
CA ASP A 135 -14.63 -0.06 17.58
C ASP A 135 -14.56 -0.65 16.17
N MET A 136 -13.77 -0.02 15.27
CA MET A 136 -13.56 -0.48 13.90
C MET A 136 -12.38 -1.44 13.75
N ILE A 137 -11.49 -1.55 14.75
CA ILE A 137 -10.27 -2.36 14.65
C ILE A 137 -10.59 -3.80 14.26
N ARG A 138 -11.56 -4.41 14.94
CA ARG A 138 -11.96 -5.80 14.67
C ARG A 138 -12.46 -5.98 13.25
N GLU A 139 -13.27 -5.04 12.76
CA GLU A 139 -13.83 -5.07 11.40
C GLU A 139 -12.73 -4.90 10.35
N VAL A 140 -11.87 -3.89 10.49
CA VAL A 140 -10.77 -3.62 9.56
C VAL A 140 -9.78 -4.77 9.50
N VAL A 141 -9.35 -5.28 10.66
CA VAL A 141 -8.42 -6.42 10.73
C VAL A 141 -9.05 -7.66 10.13
N ALA A 142 -10.32 -7.96 10.43
CA ALA A 142 -11.01 -9.10 9.84
C ALA A 142 -11.12 -8.98 8.32
N LEU A 143 -11.42 -7.79 7.80
CA LEU A 143 -11.53 -7.55 6.37
C LEU A 143 -10.19 -7.76 5.66
N ILE A 144 -9.10 -7.21 6.18
CA ILE A 144 -7.75 -7.40 5.61
C ILE A 144 -7.35 -8.88 5.63
N LYS A 145 -7.56 -9.56 6.77
CA LYS A 145 -7.25 -11.00 6.92
C LYS A 145 -8.08 -11.87 6.00
N SER A 146 -9.36 -11.55 5.80
CA SER A 146 -10.23 -12.28 4.87
C SER A 146 -9.77 -12.17 3.41
N ASN A 147 -8.99 -11.13 3.06
CA ASN A 147 -8.36 -10.97 1.75
C ASN A 147 -6.95 -11.62 1.67
N GLY A 148 -6.53 -12.33 2.73
CA GLY A 148 -5.26 -13.05 2.76
C GLY A 148 -4.05 -12.14 2.98
N PHE A 149 -4.21 -11.07 3.75
CA PHE A 149 -3.12 -10.17 4.15
C PHE A 149 -3.10 -10.00 5.67
N GLU A 150 -1.94 -9.64 6.22
CA GLU A 150 -1.83 -9.20 7.60
C GLU A 150 -2.12 -7.70 7.69
N ALA A 151 -2.80 -7.30 8.78
CA ALA A 151 -3.08 -5.90 9.07
C ALA A 151 -2.06 -5.37 10.10
N LYS A 152 -1.58 -4.14 9.90
CA LYS A 152 -0.73 -3.47 10.90
C LYS A 152 -1.23 -2.07 11.23
N ILE A 153 -1.60 -1.91 12.50
CA ILE A 153 -2.19 -0.70 13.08
C ILE A 153 -1.16 0.10 13.89
N LYS A 154 -1.42 1.38 14.17
CA LYS A 154 -0.58 2.17 15.08
C LYS A 154 -0.72 1.64 16.53
N PRO A 155 0.35 1.62 17.35
CA PRO A 155 1.68 2.18 17.12
C PRO A 155 2.65 1.23 16.41
N GLU A 156 2.30 -0.03 16.18
CA GLU A 156 3.25 -1.01 15.64
C GLU A 156 3.70 -0.69 14.21
N SER A 157 2.95 0.13 13.48
CA SER A 157 3.28 0.63 12.13
C SER A 157 4.17 1.87 12.08
N PHE A 158 4.65 2.40 13.22
CA PHE A 158 5.30 3.72 13.32
C PHE A 158 6.45 3.95 12.32
N ALA A 159 7.25 2.93 12.01
CA ALA A 159 8.35 3.04 11.04
C ALA A 159 7.88 3.35 9.60
N ALA A 160 6.70 2.87 9.19
CA ALA A 160 6.09 3.20 7.90
C ALA A 160 5.41 4.58 7.94
N SER A 161 4.78 4.92 9.06
CA SER A 161 4.13 6.22 9.25
C SER A 161 5.13 7.39 9.24
N VAL A 162 6.32 7.25 9.84
CA VAL A 162 7.37 8.29 9.80
C VAL A 162 7.87 8.59 8.37
N VAL A 163 7.84 7.58 7.48
CA VAL A 163 8.18 7.78 6.07
C VAL A 163 7.03 8.47 5.33
N ALA A 164 5.78 8.08 5.59
CA ALA A 164 4.60 8.70 4.98
C ALA A 164 4.40 10.17 5.42
N ASP A 165 4.59 10.46 6.71
CA ASP A 165 4.44 11.81 7.29
C ASP A 165 5.49 12.80 6.79
N ARG A 166 6.64 12.31 6.30
CA ARG A 166 7.66 13.18 5.69
C ARG A 166 7.29 13.68 4.29
N TYR A 167 6.33 13.04 3.62
CA TYR A 167 5.97 13.32 2.23
C TYR A 167 4.48 13.58 2.00
N THR A 168 3.71 13.78 3.08
CA THR A 168 2.32 14.27 3.07
C THR A 168 2.28 15.69 3.62
#